data_AF-A0A0H2MF07-F1
#
_entry.id   AF-A0A0H2MF07-F1
#
_cell.length_a   1.000
_cell.length_b   1.000
_cell.length_c   1.000
_cell.angle_alpha   90.00
_cell.angle_beta   90.00
_cell.angle_gamma   90.00
#
_symmetry.space_group_name_H-M   'P 1'
#
loop_
_entity.id
_entity.type
_entity.pdbx_description
1 polymer ?
#
loop_
_entity_poly.entity_id
_entity_poly.type
_entity_poly.pdbx_seq_one_letter_code
_entity_poly.pdbx_strand_id
1 'polypeptide(L)'
;MSSVIRRASIPLIVGGILWTGPVLAECKKPNYDPPRCTNQFIEIQFLDAKDFKSCKKEVTYFLESLDIWSKCVADEARLKGDEAIKLFNCKVNGTANCLGSSG
;
A
#
# COMPACT_ATOMS: atom_id res chain seq x y z
N MET A 1 -3.66 -52.78 -31.92
CA MET A 1 -4.85 -52.74 -31.04
C MET A 1 -4.39 -52.30 -29.66
N SER A 2 -5.19 -51.44 -29.03
CA SER A 2 -4.86 -50.42 -28.03
C SER A 2 -4.07 -50.86 -26.79
N SER A 3 -3.04 -50.08 -26.45
CA SER A 3 -2.53 -49.95 -25.08
C SER A 3 -3.29 -48.83 -24.36
N VAL A 4 -3.95 -49.19 -23.25
CA VAL A 4 -4.71 -48.26 -22.41
C VAL A 4 -3.73 -47.52 -21.50
N ILE A 5 -3.41 -46.26 -21.81
CA ILE A 5 -2.71 -45.39 -20.89
C ILE A 5 -3.77 -44.66 -20.05
N ARG A 6 -4.02 -45.16 -18.84
CA ARG A 6 -4.77 -44.42 -17.80
C ARG A 6 -3.93 -43.22 -17.38
N ARG A 7 -4.25 -42.04 -17.94
CA ARG A 7 -3.71 -40.77 -17.47
C ARG A 7 -4.42 -40.42 -16.16
N ALA A 8 -3.69 -40.55 -15.06
CA ALA A 8 -4.12 -40.05 -13.75
C ALA A 8 -4.28 -38.54 -13.82
N SER A 9 -5.52 -38.07 -13.67
CA SER A 9 -5.85 -36.65 -13.50
C SER A 9 -5.44 -36.25 -12.09
N ILE A 10 -4.25 -35.67 -11.93
CA ILE A 10 -3.89 -34.99 -10.70
C ILE A 10 -4.55 -33.60 -10.78
N PRO A 11 -5.54 -33.27 -9.93
CA PRO A 11 -5.98 -31.89 -9.83
C PRO A 11 -4.81 -31.11 -9.24
N LEU A 12 -4.20 -30.25 -10.06
CA LEU A 12 -3.32 -29.17 -9.63
C LEU A 12 -4.19 -28.24 -8.79
N ILE A 13 -4.27 -28.50 -7.50
CA ILE A 13 -4.73 -27.52 -6.52
C ILE A 13 -3.67 -26.44 -6.57
N VAL A 14 -3.91 -25.43 -7.40
CA VAL A 14 -3.23 -24.15 -7.33
C VAL A 14 -3.67 -23.56 -5.99
N GLY A 15 -2.96 -23.97 -4.94
CA GLY A 15 -3.05 -23.36 -3.63
C GLY A 15 -2.60 -21.92 -3.81
N GLY A 16 -3.56 -21.04 -4.03
CA GLY A 16 -3.34 -19.61 -3.91
C GLY A 16 -2.80 -19.40 -2.51
N ILE A 17 -1.54 -19.01 -2.43
CA ILE A 17 -0.92 -18.55 -1.19
C ILE A 17 -1.67 -17.27 -0.85
N LEU A 18 -2.76 -17.41 -0.08
CA LEU A 18 -3.42 -16.32 0.61
C LEU A 18 -2.44 -15.90 1.70
N TRP A 19 -1.62 -14.91 1.36
CA TRP A 19 -0.78 -14.20 2.31
C TRP A 19 -1.67 -13.46 3.32
N THR A 20 -2.20 -14.17 4.31
CA THR A 20 -2.85 -13.56 5.48
C THR A 20 -1.78 -13.19 6.51
N GLY A 21 -0.85 -12.33 6.11
CA GLY A 21 -0.09 -11.54 7.08
C GLY A 21 -0.99 -10.45 7.64
N PRO A 22 -0.82 -10.01 8.89
CA PRO A 22 -1.47 -8.79 9.34
C PRO A 22 -1.07 -7.69 8.37
N VAL A 23 -2.06 -7.11 7.69
CA VAL A 23 -1.88 -6.03 6.72
C VAL A 23 -1.60 -4.74 7.51
N LEU A 24 -0.51 -4.73 8.29
CA LEU A 24 0.15 -3.52 8.72
C LEU A 24 0.77 -2.94 7.46
N ALA A 25 -0.06 -2.25 6.67
CA ALA A 25 0.44 -1.29 5.72
C ALA A 25 1.15 -0.20 6.55
N GLU A 26 2.42 -0.43 6.92
CA GLU A 26 3.23 0.58 7.57
C GLU A 26 3.56 1.63 6.52
N CYS A 27 2.70 2.64 6.41
CA CYS A 27 2.86 3.72 5.46
C CYS A 27 4.12 4.51 5.79
N LYS A 28 5.22 4.20 5.08
CA LYS A 28 6.49 4.89 5.27
C LYS A 28 6.32 6.36 4.90
N LYS A 29 6.40 7.22 5.90
CA LYS A 29 6.33 8.67 5.73
C LYS A 29 7.45 9.14 4.78
N PRO A 30 7.13 9.74 3.62
CA PRO A 30 8.13 10.30 2.73
C PRO A 30 8.74 11.56 3.35
N ASN A 31 9.78 12.12 2.70
CA ASN A 31 10.25 13.46 3.04
C ASN A 31 9.17 14.50 2.68
N TYR A 32 8.81 15.36 3.63
CA TYR A 32 7.82 16.43 3.47
C TYR A 32 8.45 17.78 3.09
N ASP A 33 9.77 17.88 3.20
CA ASP A 33 10.46 19.11 2.86
C ASP A 33 10.33 19.34 1.35
N PRO A 34 9.88 20.55 0.93
CA PRO A 34 9.83 20.91 -0.47
C PRO A 34 11.19 20.68 -1.15
N PRO A 35 11.20 20.32 -2.46
CA PRO A 35 12.45 20.19 -3.21
C PRO A 35 13.32 21.44 -3.06
N ARG A 36 14.63 21.27 -2.90
CA ARG A 36 15.55 22.40 -2.68
C ARG A 36 15.48 23.43 -3.82
N CYS A 37 15.15 22.99 -5.03
CA CYS A 37 14.99 23.85 -6.19
C CYS A 37 13.82 24.85 -6.06
N THR A 38 12.90 24.65 -5.12
CA THR A 38 11.79 25.60 -4.83
C THR A 38 12.11 26.56 -3.68
N ASN A 39 13.28 26.46 -3.05
CA ASN A 39 13.66 27.39 -1.98
C ASN A 39 14.00 28.76 -2.58
N GLN A 40 13.04 29.69 -2.51
CA GLN A 40 13.22 31.07 -2.95
C GLN A 40 13.64 31.95 -1.78
N PHE A 41 14.92 32.33 -1.70
CA PHE A 41 15.40 33.29 -0.70
C PHE A 41 15.32 34.74 -1.21
N ILE A 42 15.30 34.93 -2.54
CA ILE A 42 15.11 36.17 -3.31
C ILE A 42 14.48 35.69 -4.65
N GLU A 43 13.79 36.53 -5.42
CA GLU A 43 13.21 36.18 -6.74
C GLU A 43 14.24 35.48 -7.66
N ILE A 44 14.30 34.14 -7.63
CA ILE A 44 15.22 33.34 -8.42
C ILE A 44 14.42 32.72 -9.56
N GLN A 45 14.69 33.21 -10.77
CA GLN A 45 14.27 32.58 -12.01
C GLN A 45 15.23 31.41 -12.31
N PHE A 46 14.74 30.41 -13.06
CA PHE A 46 15.58 29.31 -13.52
C PHE A 46 16.73 29.85 -14.40
N LEU A 47 17.96 29.37 -14.19
CA LEU A 47 19.13 29.82 -14.95
C LEU A 47 19.02 29.45 -16.43
N ASP A 48 18.45 28.27 -16.72
CA ASP A 48 18.18 27.79 -18.07
C ASP A 48 17.00 26.79 -18.13
N ALA A 49 16.69 26.32 -19.34
CA ALA A 49 15.61 25.35 -19.59
C ALA A 49 15.89 23.96 -19.00
N LYS A 50 17.16 23.58 -18.82
CA LYS A 50 17.56 22.30 -18.23
C LYS A 50 17.34 22.31 -16.71
N ASP A 51 17.68 23.41 -16.06
CA ASP A 51 17.44 23.65 -14.64
C ASP A 51 15.94 23.65 -14.33
N PHE A 52 15.14 24.33 -15.17
CA PHE A 52 13.68 24.23 -15.11
C PHE A 52 13.19 22.78 -15.21
N LYS A 53 13.67 22.03 -16.22
CA LYS A 53 13.26 20.65 -16.44
C LYS A 53 13.66 19.73 -15.28
N SER A 54 14.84 19.94 -14.69
CA SER A 54 15.31 19.18 -13.52
C SER A 54 14.45 19.47 -12.31
N CYS A 55 14.20 20.75 -11.99
CA CYS A 55 13.36 21.12 -10.86
C CYS A 55 11.92 20.63 -11.05
N LYS A 56 11.36 20.74 -12.25
CA LYS A 56 10.04 20.17 -12.56
C LYS A 56 9.99 18.69 -12.24
N LYS A 57 11.02 17.93 -12.62
CA LYS A 57 11.11 16.49 -12.34
C LYS A 57 11.17 16.21 -10.83
N GLU A 58 11.97 16.96 -10.08
CA GLU A 58 12.02 16.85 -8.60
C GLU A 58 10.67 17.14 -7.95
N VAL A 59 9.99 18.21 -8.38
CA VAL A 59 8.65 18.56 -7.89
C VAL A 59 7.63 17.48 -8.25
N THR A 60 7.67 16.93 -9.46
CA THR A 60 6.77 15.83 -9.85
C THR A 60 6.96 14.61 -8.95
N TYR A 61 8.20 14.16 -8.72
CA TYR A 61 8.44 13.03 -7.82
C TYR A 61 8.03 13.30 -6.38
N PHE A 62 8.27 14.53 -5.90
CA PHE A 62 7.82 14.93 -4.57
C PHE A 62 6.30 14.79 -4.44
N LEU A 63 5.54 15.34 -5.39
CA LEU A 63 4.08 15.23 -5.40
C LEU A 63 3.59 13.78 -5.53
N GLU A 64 4.19 12.99 -6.41
CA GLU A 64 3.88 11.56 -6.54
C GLU A 64 4.11 10.80 -5.23
N SER A 65 5.20 11.09 -4.53
CA SER A 65 5.51 10.45 -3.24
C SER A 65 4.50 10.81 -2.14
N LEU A 66 4.03 12.06 -2.13
CA LEU A 66 2.98 12.51 -1.21
C LEU A 66 1.63 11.89 -1.53
N ASP A 67 1.26 11.80 -2.80
CA ASP A 67 0.02 11.17 -3.25
C ASP A 67 -0.03 9.68 -2.85
N ILE A 68 1.03 8.93 -3.16
CA ILE A 68 1.17 7.51 -2.77
C ILE A 68 1.05 7.35 -1.26
N TRP A 69 1.75 8.18 -0.48
CA TRP A 69 1.67 8.12 0.96
C TRP A 69 0.27 8.45 1.48
N SER A 70 -0.39 9.48 0.95
CA SER A 70 -1.72 9.88 1.38
C SER A 70 -2.77 8.78 1.17
N LYS A 71 -2.68 8.07 0.04
CA LYS A 71 -3.51 6.91 -0.27
C LYS A 71 -3.25 5.76 0.70
N CYS A 72 -1.98 5.48 0.97
CA CYS A 72 -1.60 4.47 1.95
C CYS A 72 -2.20 4.79 3.34
N VAL A 73 -2.05 6.03 3.82
CA VAL A 73 -2.57 6.44 5.13
C VAL A 73 -4.10 6.31 5.19
N ALA A 74 -4.80 6.64 4.10
CA ALA A 74 -6.25 6.46 4.02
C ALA A 74 -6.66 4.98 4.13
N ASP A 75 -5.94 4.09 3.46
CA ASP A 75 -6.18 2.65 3.52
C ASP A 75 -5.87 2.08 4.92
N GLU A 76 -4.75 2.48 5.53
CA GLU A 76 -4.37 2.07 6.87
C GLU A 76 -5.41 2.52 7.91
N ALA A 77 -5.87 3.77 7.81
CA ALA A 77 -6.91 4.31 8.69
C ALA A 77 -8.23 3.54 8.55
N ARG A 78 -8.62 3.19 7.31
CA ARG A 78 -9.82 2.38 7.05
C ARG A 78 -9.70 0.99 7.68
N LEU A 79 -8.58 0.29 7.45
CA LEU A 79 -8.35 -1.06 7.99
C LEU A 79 -8.37 -1.09 9.52
N LYS A 80 -7.71 -0.12 10.18
CA LYS A 80 -7.75 0.02 11.64
C LYS A 80 -9.16 0.37 12.14
N GLY A 81 -9.91 1.18 11.39
CA GLY A 81 -11.31 1.47 11.68
C GLY A 81 -12.19 0.22 11.62
N ASP A 82 -12.04 -0.58 10.56
CA ASP A 82 -12.77 -1.85 10.38
C ASP A 82 -12.45 -2.85 11.51
N GLU A 83 -11.18 -2.93 11.91
CA GLU A 83 -10.75 -3.74 13.06
C GLU A 83 -11.38 -3.26 14.37
N ALA A 84 -11.38 -1.96 14.64
CA ALA A 84 -11.99 -1.38 15.82
C ALA A 84 -13.51 -1.65 15.87
N ILE A 85 -14.21 -1.52 14.73
CA ILE A 85 -15.64 -1.85 14.62
C ILE A 85 -15.87 -3.33 14.88
N LYS A 86 -15.04 -4.22 14.33
CA LYS A 86 -15.13 -5.67 14.57
C LYS A 86 -14.99 -5.98 16.06
N LEU A 87 -14.00 -5.38 16.73
CA LEU A 87 -13.78 -5.55 18.17
C LEU A 87 -14.92 -4.98 19.01
N PHE A 88 -15.47 -3.83 18.62
CA PHE A 88 -16.63 -3.23 19.28
C PHE A 88 -17.85 -4.16 19.18
N ASN A 89 -18.20 -4.62 17.97
CA ASN A 89 -19.34 -5.50 17.76
C ASN A 89 -19.19 -6.84 18.49
N CYS A 90 -17.97 -7.38 18.53
CA CYS A 90 -17.66 -8.56 19.34
C CYS A 90 -17.99 -8.34 20.83
N LYS A 91 -17.57 -7.20 21.39
CA LYS A 91 -17.83 -6.86 22.79
C LYS A 91 -19.32 -6.69 23.07
N VAL A 92 -20.06 -6.02 22.16
CA VAL A 92 -21.51 -5.83 22.27
C VAL A 92 -22.25 -7.17 22.24
N ASN A 93 -21.81 -8.11 21.41
CA ASN A 93 -22.47 -9.41 21.24
C ASN A 93 -22.09 -10.46 22.31
N GLY A 94 -21.19 -10.13 23.25
CA GLY A 94 -20.77 -11.04 24.31
C GLY A 94 -19.98 -12.26 23.81
N THR A 95 -19.44 -12.21 22.59
CA THR A 95 -18.69 -13.31 21.98
C THR A 95 -17.25 -13.36 22.50
N ALA A 96 -16.77 -14.54 22.91
CA ALA A 96 -15.35 -14.75 23.24
C ALA A 96 -14.53 -15.08 21.96
N ASN A 97 -13.22 -14.76 21.97
CA ASN A 97 -12.25 -15.11 20.92
C ASN A 97 -12.43 -14.45 19.53
N CYS A 98 -12.81 -13.19 19.45
CA CYS A 98 -13.00 -12.49 18.16
C CYS A 98 -11.71 -12.16 17.38
N LEU A 99 -10.55 -12.43 18.00
CA LEU A 99 -9.23 -12.40 17.37
C LEU A 99 -8.77 -13.81 16.94
N GLY A 100 -9.65 -14.82 17.00
CA GLY A 100 -9.33 -16.22 16.71
C GLY A 100 -9.48 -16.60 15.24
N SER A 101 -8.36 -17.04 14.66
CA SER A 101 -8.16 -17.74 13.38
C SER A 101 -8.41 -16.96 12.09
N SER A 102 -7.36 -16.25 11.65
CA SER A 102 -6.93 -16.38 10.25
C SER A 102 -6.68 -17.88 10.00
N GLY A 103 -7.66 -18.55 9.41
CA GLY A 103 -7.52 -19.90 8.86
C GLY A 103 -6.99 -19.84 7.44
#